data_AF-A0A9E5NET1-F1
#
_entry.id   AF-A0A9E5NET1-F1
#
_cell.length_a   1.000
_cell.length_b   1.000
_cell.length_c   1.000
_cell.angle_alpha   90.00
_cell.angle_beta   90.00
_cell.angle_gamma   90.00
#
_symmetry.space_group_name_H-M   'P 1'
#
loop_
_entity.id
_entity.type
_entity.pdbx_description
1 polymer ?
#
loop_
_entity_poly.entity_id
_entity_poly.type
_entity_poly.pdbx_seq_one_letter_code
_entity_poly.pdbx_strand_id
1 'polypeptide(L)'
;MSSAYITRSVKRLSIAAVLLAFVMLAPIMQPVLAGQEIALHFGSPLVPGGERAIDISQADTTLLDLLTVQVWKVTDDSMNLVATITQSTRPPEHLHLGDPYYHGLWKPAKGMTGSFQVTVDVAGLSLGGETFTLTQRAGVPIKILIDNNPIIRAHALTVRGFSATAIADVLLEEFGLPAEETAQLLFNEGHSPEDVALALKLVYALLAEATASILRIVGYAAS
;
A
#
# COMPACT_ATOMS: atom_id res chain seq x y z
N MET A 1 -52.55 59.68 6.72
CA MET A 1 -52.06 58.66 7.70
C MET A 1 -51.13 57.76 6.90
N SER A 2 -49.81 57.97 6.90
CA SER A 2 -48.86 57.73 8.01
C SER A 2 -48.76 56.25 8.41
N SER A 3 -47.79 55.53 7.85
CA SER A 3 -46.61 55.02 8.56
C SER A 3 -46.00 53.83 7.80
N ALA A 4 -44.67 53.83 7.67
CA ALA A 4 -43.93 52.63 7.26
C ALA A 4 -43.78 51.66 8.46
N TYR A 5 -43.39 50.41 8.21
CA TYR A 5 -42.38 49.71 9.03
C TYR A 5 -41.76 48.52 8.26
N ILE A 6 -40.43 48.49 8.25
CA ILE A 6 -39.61 47.31 7.91
C ILE A 6 -39.17 46.68 9.25
N THR A 7 -38.82 45.38 9.25
CA THR A 7 -37.60 44.74 9.84
C THR A 7 -37.80 43.49 10.74
N ARG A 8 -37.18 42.37 10.32
CA ARG A 8 -36.45 41.30 11.09
C ARG A 8 -37.13 40.38 12.16
N SER A 9 -37.16 39.08 11.83
CA SER A 9 -36.20 38.02 12.29
C SER A 9 -36.60 36.87 13.28
N VAL A 10 -35.89 35.74 13.08
CA VAL A 10 -35.54 34.55 13.92
C VAL A 10 -36.56 33.47 14.40
N LYS A 11 -36.38 32.27 13.80
CA LYS A 11 -36.17 30.91 14.38
C LYS A 11 -37.13 30.29 15.42
N ARG A 12 -37.61 29.06 15.10
CA ARG A 12 -37.57 27.75 15.83
C ARG A 12 -38.58 26.77 15.17
N LEU A 13 -38.52 25.42 15.22
CA LEU A 13 -37.45 24.42 15.46
C LEU A 13 -38.02 22.98 15.22
N SER A 14 -37.30 22.10 14.50
CA SER A 14 -37.52 20.62 14.39
C SER A 14 -38.89 20.16 13.82
N ILE A 15 -39.17 18.91 13.42
CA ILE A 15 -38.67 17.54 13.70
C ILE A 15 -38.76 16.76 12.35
N ALA A 16 -37.92 15.80 11.93
CA ALA A 16 -36.75 15.08 12.47
C ALA A 16 -35.77 14.69 11.33
N ALA A 17 -34.67 14.01 11.66
CA ALA A 17 -33.87 13.20 10.73
C ALA A 17 -33.67 11.78 11.31
N VAL A 18 -33.93 10.73 10.52
CA VAL A 18 -33.60 9.35 10.90
C VAL A 18 -32.18 9.05 10.45
N LEU A 19 -31.25 9.05 11.41
CA LEU A 19 -29.84 8.81 11.17
C LEU A 19 -29.58 7.31 11.04
N LEU A 20 -29.62 6.77 9.81
CA LEU A 20 -29.15 5.40 9.56
C LEU A 20 -27.62 5.42 9.46
N ALA A 21 -26.95 5.09 10.56
CA ALA A 21 -25.49 5.00 10.61
C ALA A 21 -25.01 3.80 9.77
N PHE A 22 -24.64 4.06 8.51
CA PHE A 22 -23.99 3.08 7.67
C PHE A 22 -22.53 2.96 8.11
N VAL A 23 -22.18 1.86 8.78
CA VAL A 23 -20.79 1.50 9.04
C VAL A 23 -20.19 1.04 7.71
N MET A 24 -19.64 2.00 6.96
CA MET A 24 -18.74 1.70 5.85
C MET A 24 -17.53 0.97 6.42
N LEU A 25 -17.45 -0.34 6.20
CA LEU A 25 -16.17 -1.05 6.26
C LEU A 25 -15.36 -0.65 5.02
N ALA A 26 -14.83 0.57 5.04
CA ALA A 26 -13.70 0.90 4.19
C ALA A 26 -12.58 -0.11 4.52
N PRO A 27 -11.79 -0.57 3.53
CA PRO A 27 -10.52 -1.19 3.85
C PRO A 27 -9.76 -0.23 4.77
N ILE A 28 -9.08 -0.76 5.78
CA ILE A 28 -8.30 0.05 6.71
C ILE A 28 -7.16 0.67 5.90
N MET A 29 -7.40 1.88 5.36
CA MET A 29 -6.33 2.77 4.95
C MET A 29 -5.56 3.11 6.20
N GLN A 30 -4.55 2.30 6.49
CA GLN A 30 -3.50 2.68 7.43
C GLN A 30 -3.00 4.07 7.04
N PRO A 31 -2.74 4.97 8.00
CA PRO A 31 -2.22 6.28 7.67
C PRO A 31 -0.88 6.10 6.96
N VAL A 32 -0.85 6.47 5.67
CA VAL A 32 0.39 6.57 4.88
C VAL A 32 1.38 7.42 5.67
N LEU A 33 2.48 6.80 6.09
CA LEU A 33 3.57 7.48 6.79
C LEU A 33 4.14 8.55 5.85
N ALA A 34 4.13 9.80 6.31
CA ALA A 34 4.62 10.93 5.53
C ALA A 34 6.11 10.75 5.25
N GLY A 35 6.45 10.51 3.97
CA GLY A 35 7.79 10.06 3.55
C GLY A 35 7.76 8.92 2.53
N GLN A 36 6.60 8.33 2.26
CA GLN A 36 6.41 7.30 1.22
C GLN A 36 6.57 7.89 -0.20
N GLU A 37 7.81 8.05 -0.66
CA GLU A 37 8.10 8.10 -2.10
C GLU A 37 7.51 6.84 -2.75
N ILE A 38 6.97 6.99 -3.95
CA ILE A 38 6.15 5.97 -4.59
C ILE A 38 7.07 4.87 -5.13
N ALA A 39 7.37 3.88 -4.27
CA ALA A 39 8.16 2.69 -4.60
C ALA A 39 7.48 1.75 -5.62
N LEU A 40 6.44 2.21 -6.32
CA LEU A 40 5.68 1.49 -7.33
C LEU A 40 5.66 2.29 -8.63
N HIS A 41 6.27 1.74 -9.67
CA HIS A 41 6.32 2.38 -10.99
C HIS A 41 5.59 1.55 -12.03
N PHE A 42 4.67 2.17 -12.76
CA PHE A 42 4.02 1.54 -13.90
C PHE A 42 4.73 1.90 -15.21
N GLY A 43 4.97 0.89 -16.04
CA GLY A 43 5.58 1.03 -17.35
C GLY A 43 4.58 1.19 -18.49
N SER A 44 5.14 1.39 -19.68
CA SER A 44 4.42 1.33 -20.94
C SER A 44 3.87 -0.10 -21.18
N PRO A 45 2.67 -0.27 -21.77
CA PRO A 45 1.82 0.72 -22.40
C PRO A 45 0.69 1.24 -21.48
N LEU A 46 0.79 1.05 -20.15
CA LEU A 46 -0.20 1.52 -19.19
C LEU A 46 0.03 3.00 -18.87
N VAL A 47 1.26 3.34 -18.49
CA VAL A 47 1.74 4.73 -18.34
C VAL A 47 2.75 5.00 -19.47
N PRO A 48 2.38 5.75 -20.54
CA PRO A 48 3.24 5.95 -21.69
C PRO A 48 4.53 6.70 -21.33
N GLY A 49 5.67 6.01 -21.40
CA GLY A 49 6.96 6.56 -21.02
C GLY A 49 7.20 6.64 -19.51
N GLY A 50 6.40 5.95 -18.69
CA GLY A 50 6.58 5.86 -17.23
C GLY A 50 7.94 5.29 -16.82
N GLU A 51 8.62 4.55 -17.70
CA GLU A 51 9.99 4.06 -17.46
C GLU A 51 11.08 5.14 -17.53
N ARG A 52 10.76 6.38 -17.90
CA ARG A 52 11.75 7.45 -18.06
C ARG A 52 12.11 8.05 -16.71
N ALA A 53 13.37 7.88 -16.31
CA ALA A 53 13.99 8.31 -15.05
C ALA A 53 13.77 7.40 -13.82
N ILE A 54 13.32 6.15 -13.99
CA ILE A 54 13.40 5.14 -12.92
C ILE A 54 14.86 4.65 -12.78
N ASP A 55 15.40 4.63 -11.56
CA ASP A 55 16.64 3.90 -11.27
C ASP A 55 16.35 2.41 -11.10
N ILE A 56 16.45 1.68 -12.22
CA ILE A 56 16.20 0.24 -12.26
C ILE A 56 17.22 -0.59 -11.44
N SER A 57 18.32 0.00 -10.97
CA SER A 57 19.31 -0.71 -10.14
C SER A 57 18.81 -1.00 -8.73
N GLN A 58 17.81 -0.23 -8.27
CA GLN A 58 17.21 -0.38 -6.95
C GLN A 58 15.97 -1.29 -6.97
N ALA A 59 15.67 -2.01 -8.05
CA ALA A 59 14.44 -2.80 -8.13
C ALA A 59 14.44 -4.04 -7.22
N ASP A 60 13.41 -4.20 -6.39
CA ASP A 60 13.17 -5.45 -5.66
C ASP A 60 12.53 -6.49 -6.59
N THR A 61 13.32 -7.49 -6.97
CA THR A 61 12.92 -8.61 -7.85
C THR A 61 12.42 -9.84 -7.07
N THR A 62 12.34 -9.76 -5.72
CA THR A 62 12.06 -10.90 -4.84
C THR A 62 10.59 -11.09 -4.48
N LEU A 63 9.66 -10.27 -5.00
CA LEU A 63 8.27 -10.16 -4.50
C LEU A 63 7.24 -11.01 -5.28
N LEU A 64 7.64 -11.74 -6.31
CA LEU A 64 6.74 -12.36 -7.30
C LEU A 64 5.64 -13.27 -6.68
N ASP A 65 5.98 -14.02 -5.63
CA ASP A 65 5.10 -14.93 -4.88
C ASP A 65 4.10 -14.19 -3.97
N LEU A 66 4.42 -12.96 -3.57
CA LEU A 66 3.59 -12.11 -2.71
C LEU A 66 2.75 -11.08 -3.50
N LEU A 67 3.09 -10.84 -4.76
CA LEU A 67 2.45 -9.81 -5.57
C LEU A 67 1.03 -10.18 -6.02
N THR A 68 0.12 -9.25 -5.77
CA THR A 68 -1.25 -9.26 -6.28
C THR A 68 -1.49 -8.00 -7.10
N VAL A 69 -1.90 -8.16 -8.35
CA VAL A 69 -2.33 -7.08 -9.22
C VAL A 69 -3.83 -7.20 -9.42
N GLN A 70 -4.58 -6.15 -9.08
CA GLN A 70 -6.03 -6.13 -9.21
C GLN A 70 -6.45 -5.13 -10.27
N VAL A 71 -7.46 -5.49 -11.07
CA VAL A 71 -8.06 -4.57 -12.06
C VAL A 71 -9.50 -4.31 -11.66
N TRP A 72 -9.82 -3.04 -11.49
CA TRP A 72 -11.11 -2.53 -11.08
C TRP A 72 -11.76 -1.78 -12.24
N LYS A 73 -13.03 -2.06 -12.54
CA LYS A 73 -13.83 -1.19 -13.39
C LYS A 73 -14.34 -0.01 -12.57
N VAL A 74 -14.00 1.20 -13.01
CA VAL A 74 -14.44 2.44 -12.38
C VAL A 74 -15.74 2.91 -13.04
N THR A 75 -16.70 3.30 -12.22
CA THR A 75 -17.97 3.94 -12.59
C THR A 75 -18.23 5.08 -11.63
N ASP A 76 -19.12 6.01 -11.98
CA ASP A 76 -19.35 7.25 -11.22
C ASP A 76 -19.65 7.00 -9.72
N ASP A 77 -20.37 5.91 -9.41
CA ASP A 77 -20.79 5.55 -8.04
C ASP A 77 -20.04 4.33 -7.45
N SER A 78 -19.20 3.61 -8.20
CA SER A 78 -18.58 2.36 -7.70
C SER A 78 -17.31 1.91 -8.42
N MET A 79 -16.45 1.21 -7.67
CA MET A 79 -15.36 0.38 -8.20
C MET A 79 -15.72 -1.09 -8.09
N ASN A 80 -15.64 -1.82 -9.19
CA ASN A 80 -15.99 -3.25 -9.26
C ASN A 80 -14.76 -4.06 -9.66
N LEU A 81 -14.32 -5.00 -8.84
CA LEU A 81 -13.20 -5.88 -9.15
C LEU A 81 -13.55 -6.74 -10.37
N VAL A 82 -12.75 -6.67 -11.43
CA VAL A 82 -12.95 -7.43 -12.68
C VAL A 82 -11.83 -8.45 -12.97
N ALA A 83 -10.67 -8.32 -12.33
CA ALA A 83 -9.63 -9.34 -12.36
C ALA A 83 -8.69 -9.26 -11.14
N THR A 84 -8.15 -10.41 -10.77
CA THR A 84 -7.03 -10.55 -9.83
C THR A 84 -5.96 -11.40 -10.51
N ILE A 85 -4.74 -10.87 -10.56
CA ILE A 85 -3.60 -11.45 -11.29
C ILE A 85 -2.48 -11.66 -10.28
N THR A 86 -2.01 -12.90 -10.21
CA THR A 86 -0.92 -13.36 -9.34
C THR A 86 0.01 -14.27 -10.15
N GLN A 87 1.12 -14.73 -9.58
CA GLN A 87 1.95 -15.78 -10.20
C GLN A 87 1.16 -17.08 -10.45
N SER A 88 0.11 -17.36 -9.66
CA SER A 88 -0.74 -18.56 -9.77
C SER A 88 -1.93 -18.42 -10.74
N THR A 89 -2.14 -17.25 -11.34
CA THR A 89 -3.15 -17.06 -12.39
C THR A 89 -2.79 -17.92 -13.62
N ARG A 90 -3.75 -18.23 -14.50
CA ARG A 90 -3.45 -19.09 -15.67
C ARG A 90 -2.63 -18.35 -16.73
N PRO A 91 -1.64 -19.00 -17.38
CA PRO A 91 -0.97 -18.43 -18.53
C PRO A 91 -1.95 -18.11 -19.68
N PRO A 92 -1.72 -17.03 -20.45
CA PRO A 92 -0.59 -16.11 -20.37
C PRO A 92 -0.81 -14.92 -19.41
N GLU A 93 -1.84 -14.94 -18.57
CA GLU A 93 -2.24 -13.75 -17.78
C GLU A 93 -1.44 -13.56 -16.49
N HIS A 94 -0.84 -14.64 -15.98
CA HIS A 94 -0.05 -14.67 -14.73
C HIS A 94 1.07 -13.62 -14.63
N LEU A 95 1.35 -13.23 -13.38
CA LEU A 95 2.56 -12.48 -13.05
C LEU A 95 3.80 -13.36 -13.26
N HIS A 96 4.82 -12.78 -13.86
CA HIS A 96 6.16 -13.34 -13.97
C HIS A 96 7.19 -12.21 -13.90
N LEU A 97 8.41 -12.55 -13.48
CA LEU A 97 9.54 -11.63 -13.50
C LEU A 97 10.19 -11.63 -14.89
N GLY A 98 10.35 -10.46 -15.47
CA GLY A 98 11.09 -10.16 -16.69
C GLY A 98 12.11 -9.05 -16.39
N ASP A 99 13.18 -9.46 -15.71
CA ASP A 99 14.25 -8.67 -15.11
C ASP A 99 14.42 -7.22 -15.63
N PRO A 100 14.28 -6.17 -14.78
CA PRO A 100 13.86 -6.19 -13.37
C PRO A 100 12.34 -6.04 -13.15
N TYR A 101 11.53 -6.09 -14.22
CA TYR A 101 10.11 -5.76 -14.16
C TYR A 101 9.23 -6.98 -13.85
N TYR A 102 8.17 -6.76 -13.08
CA TYR A 102 7.04 -7.68 -12.99
C TYR A 102 6.10 -7.45 -14.18
N HIS A 103 5.73 -8.55 -14.84
CA HIS A 103 4.88 -8.54 -16.02
C HIS A 103 3.63 -9.37 -15.78
N GLY A 104 2.47 -8.75 -16.02
CA GLY A 104 1.17 -9.42 -16.12
C GLY A 104 0.47 -9.07 -17.43
N LEU A 105 -0.56 -9.84 -17.78
CA LEU A 105 -1.43 -9.53 -18.90
C LEU A 105 -2.87 -9.68 -18.46
N TRP A 106 -3.63 -8.59 -18.43
CA TRP A 106 -5.07 -8.68 -18.23
C TRP A 106 -5.79 -8.85 -19.57
N LYS A 107 -6.64 -9.87 -19.73
CA LYS A 107 -7.53 -10.01 -20.89
C LYS A 107 -8.95 -9.55 -20.51
N PRO A 108 -9.38 -8.36 -20.93
CA PRO A 108 -10.74 -7.90 -20.67
C PRO A 108 -11.77 -8.78 -21.41
N ALA A 109 -12.96 -8.94 -20.80
CA ALA A 109 -14.06 -9.63 -21.45
C ALA A 109 -14.47 -8.93 -22.76
N LYS A 110 -14.99 -9.68 -23.75
CA LYS A 110 -15.34 -9.13 -25.07
C LYS A 110 -16.31 -7.97 -24.95
N GLY A 111 -15.95 -6.82 -25.52
CA GLY A 111 -16.77 -5.59 -25.52
C GLY A 111 -16.68 -4.77 -24.22
N MET A 112 -15.81 -5.15 -23.28
CA MET A 112 -15.53 -4.35 -22.08
C MET A 112 -14.74 -3.08 -22.46
N THR A 113 -15.27 -1.92 -22.07
CA THR A 113 -14.71 -0.59 -22.31
C THR A 113 -14.96 0.33 -21.10
N GLY A 114 -14.33 1.50 -21.09
CA GLY A 114 -14.48 2.54 -20.06
C GLY A 114 -13.22 2.77 -19.23
N SER A 115 -13.38 3.40 -18.07
CA SER A 115 -12.29 3.67 -17.13
C SER A 115 -12.03 2.47 -16.20
N PHE A 116 -10.75 2.18 -15.98
CA PHE A 116 -10.29 1.10 -15.10
C PHE A 116 -9.13 1.60 -14.24
N GLN A 117 -8.97 1.01 -13.06
CA GLN A 117 -7.80 1.21 -12.21
C GLN A 117 -7.08 -0.12 -12.03
N VAL A 118 -5.75 -0.12 -12.20
CA VAL A 118 -4.89 -1.22 -11.76
C VAL A 118 -4.34 -0.87 -10.39
N THR A 119 -4.53 -1.71 -9.38
CA THR A 119 -3.85 -1.59 -8.07
C THR A 119 -2.85 -2.72 -7.88
N VAL A 120 -1.81 -2.47 -7.08
CA VAL A 120 -0.76 -3.43 -6.77
C VAL A 120 -0.59 -3.52 -5.26
N ASP A 121 -0.65 -4.75 -4.76
CA ASP A 121 -0.47 -5.05 -3.34
C ASP A 121 0.61 -6.13 -3.18
N VAL A 122 1.44 -6.01 -2.14
CA VAL A 122 2.39 -7.06 -1.70
C VAL A 122 1.80 -7.69 -0.45
N ALA A 123 1.29 -8.91 -0.55
CA ALA A 123 0.68 -9.66 0.55
C ALA A 123 -0.42 -8.96 1.38
N GLY A 124 -1.00 -7.86 0.87
CA GLY A 124 -2.02 -7.05 1.55
C GLY A 124 -1.57 -5.62 1.87
N LEU A 125 -0.26 -5.34 1.86
CA LEU A 125 0.27 -3.98 1.86
C LEU A 125 0.03 -3.35 0.48
N SER A 126 -0.83 -2.33 0.43
CA SER A 126 -1.15 -1.66 -0.84
C SER A 126 -0.08 -0.65 -1.23
N LEU A 127 0.43 -0.78 -2.46
CA LEU A 127 1.47 0.10 -3.00
C LEU A 127 0.89 1.23 -3.86
N GLY A 128 -0.42 1.23 -4.12
CA GLY A 128 -1.12 2.20 -4.94
C GLY A 128 -1.60 1.63 -6.27
N GLY A 129 -1.83 2.51 -7.25
CA GLY A 129 -2.42 2.09 -8.52
C GLY A 129 -2.61 3.22 -9.53
N GLU A 130 -2.81 2.83 -10.79
CA GLU A 130 -2.93 3.73 -11.95
C GLU A 130 -4.26 3.60 -12.68
N THR A 131 -4.77 4.72 -13.19
CA THR A 131 -6.06 4.77 -13.91
C THR A 131 -5.82 4.84 -15.42
N PHE A 132 -6.54 4.02 -16.18
CA PHE A 132 -6.45 3.97 -17.64
C PHE A 132 -7.81 3.76 -18.30
N THR A 133 -7.95 4.21 -19.55
CA THR A 133 -9.17 4.03 -20.34
C THR A 133 -8.99 2.88 -21.34
N LEU A 134 -9.84 1.87 -21.23
CA LEU A 134 -9.92 0.76 -22.17
C LEU A 134 -10.91 1.10 -23.29
N THR A 135 -10.42 1.18 -24.53
CA THR A 135 -11.24 1.42 -25.73
C THR A 135 -11.56 0.12 -26.47
N GLN A 136 -10.59 -0.48 -27.16
CA GLN A 136 -10.74 -1.76 -27.89
C GLN A 136 -9.42 -2.55 -27.91
N ARG A 137 -8.92 -2.97 -26.75
CA ARG A 137 -7.72 -3.85 -26.67
C ARG A 137 -8.11 -5.29 -26.38
N ALA A 138 -7.47 -6.25 -27.06
CA ALA A 138 -7.63 -7.70 -26.80
C ALA A 138 -6.87 -8.17 -25.53
N GLY A 139 -6.01 -7.31 -24.99
CA GLY A 139 -5.27 -7.52 -23.75
C GLY A 139 -4.59 -6.22 -23.32
N VAL A 140 -4.38 -6.07 -22.02
CA VAL A 140 -3.70 -4.93 -21.39
C VAL A 140 -2.44 -5.47 -20.70
N PRO A 141 -1.26 -5.29 -21.31
CA PRO A 141 0.00 -5.60 -20.64
C PRO A 141 0.16 -4.68 -19.44
N ILE A 142 0.46 -5.26 -18.29
CA ILE A 142 0.76 -4.56 -17.05
C ILE A 142 2.24 -4.81 -16.78
N LYS A 143 3.01 -3.73 -16.71
CA LYS A 143 4.45 -3.74 -16.45
C LYS A 143 4.68 -2.90 -15.21
N ILE A 144 5.29 -3.49 -14.19
CA ILE A 144 5.48 -2.89 -12.87
C ILE A 144 6.96 -3.01 -12.49
N LEU A 145 7.53 -1.98 -11.91
CA LEU A 145 8.78 -2.05 -11.14
C LEU A 145 8.45 -1.64 -9.70
N ILE A 146 9.07 -2.33 -8.74
CA ILE A 146 8.95 -1.98 -7.32
C ILE A 146 10.36 -1.70 -6.82
N ASP A 147 10.57 -0.57 -6.17
CA ASP A 147 11.86 -0.21 -5.60
C ASP A 147 12.10 -1.04 -4.33
N ASN A 148 13.36 -1.38 -4.07
CA ASN A 148 13.80 -1.95 -2.81
C ASN A 148 13.58 -0.90 -1.74
N ASN A 149 12.54 -1.11 -0.94
CA ASN A 149 12.03 -0.16 0.03
C ASN A 149 11.93 -0.86 1.38
N PRO A 150 12.40 -0.25 2.48
CA PRO A 150 12.49 -0.92 3.77
C PRO A 150 11.11 -1.33 4.33
N ILE A 151 10.05 -0.59 4.03
CA ILE A 151 8.67 -0.93 4.44
C ILE A 151 8.24 -2.21 3.71
N ILE A 152 8.42 -2.26 2.39
CA ILE A 152 8.05 -3.43 1.56
C ILE A 152 8.89 -4.65 1.94
N ARG A 153 10.20 -4.47 2.17
CA ARG A 153 11.11 -5.54 2.63
C ARG A 153 10.69 -6.09 3.99
N ALA A 154 10.44 -5.23 4.99
CA ALA A 154 10.01 -5.64 6.33
C ALA A 154 8.68 -6.42 6.29
N HIS A 155 7.72 -5.94 5.51
CA HIS A 155 6.44 -6.60 5.32
C HIS A 155 6.59 -7.97 4.63
N ALA A 156 7.31 -8.02 3.51
CA ALA A 156 7.53 -9.24 2.74
C ALA A 156 8.27 -10.33 3.55
N LEU A 157 9.21 -9.94 4.42
CA LEU A 157 9.88 -10.85 5.34
C LEU A 157 8.97 -11.30 6.50
N THR A 158 8.17 -10.39 7.08
CA THR A 158 7.21 -10.73 8.14
C THR A 158 6.18 -11.74 7.65
N VAL A 159 5.59 -11.53 6.46
CA VAL A 159 4.62 -12.47 5.86
C VAL A 159 5.24 -13.83 5.56
N ARG A 160 6.54 -13.89 5.25
CA ARG A 160 7.30 -15.14 5.07
C ARG A 160 7.74 -15.79 6.40
N GLY A 161 7.40 -15.20 7.55
CA GLY A 161 7.66 -15.76 8.87
C GLY A 161 9.08 -15.56 9.40
N PHE A 162 9.81 -14.55 8.90
CA PHE A 162 11.11 -14.18 9.47
C PHE A 162 10.93 -13.53 10.85
N SER A 163 11.89 -13.76 11.76
CA SER A 163 11.88 -13.17 13.10
C SER A 163 12.23 -11.68 13.07
N ALA A 164 11.78 -10.93 14.08
CA ALA A 164 12.14 -9.53 14.26
C ALA A 164 13.66 -9.28 14.19
N THR A 165 14.47 -10.18 14.74
CA THR A 165 15.93 -10.09 14.68
C THR A 165 16.47 -10.23 13.26
N ALA A 166 15.98 -11.21 12.48
CA ALA A 166 16.42 -11.39 11.10
C ALA A 166 15.96 -10.24 10.19
N ILE A 167 14.78 -9.69 10.44
CA ILE A 167 14.28 -8.51 9.72
C ILE A 167 15.09 -7.27 10.07
N ALA A 168 15.43 -7.06 11.35
CA ALA A 168 16.27 -5.95 11.80
C ALA A 168 17.69 -6.01 11.19
N ASP A 169 18.25 -7.21 11.07
CA ASP A 169 19.55 -7.46 10.44
C ASP A 169 19.53 -7.01 8.97
N VAL A 170 18.52 -7.46 8.20
CA VAL A 170 18.30 -7.03 6.81
C VAL A 170 18.06 -5.52 6.69
N LEU A 171 17.28 -4.93 7.60
CA LEU A 171 17.03 -3.48 7.60
C LEU A 171 18.28 -2.65 7.90
N LEU A 172 19.21 -3.18 8.70
CA LEU A 172 20.52 -2.57 8.91
C LEU A 172 21.45 -2.78 7.70
N GLU A 173 21.54 -4.00 7.15
CA GLU A 173 22.49 -4.33 6.08
C GLU A 173 22.09 -3.76 4.70
N GLU A 174 20.82 -3.86 4.30
CA GLU A 174 20.35 -3.38 2.98
C GLU A 174 20.12 -1.86 2.95
N PHE A 175 19.67 -1.26 4.05
CA PHE A 175 19.19 0.13 4.07
C PHE A 175 19.93 1.05 5.05
N GLY A 176 20.77 0.50 5.93
CA GLY A 176 21.48 1.29 6.95
C GLY A 176 20.56 1.88 8.02
N LEU A 177 19.35 1.34 8.23
CA LEU A 177 18.37 1.99 9.12
C LEU A 177 18.86 2.03 10.57
N PRO A 178 18.67 3.15 11.28
CA PRO A 178 18.96 3.25 12.70
C PRO A 178 17.96 2.42 13.53
N ALA A 179 18.37 2.06 14.73
CA ALA A 179 17.63 1.20 15.64
C ALA A 179 16.18 1.65 15.91
N GLU A 180 15.93 2.96 15.99
CA GLU A 180 14.59 3.53 16.23
C GLU A 180 13.64 3.33 15.04
N GLU A 181 14.11 3.57 13.81
CA GLU A 181 13.33 3.37 12.59
C GLU A 181 13.04 1.88 12.36
N THR A 182 14.03 1.00 12.57
CA THR A 182 13.85 -0.44 12.53
C THR A 182 12.84 -0.94 13.58
N ALA A 183 12.89 -0.42 14.81
CA ALA A 183 11.88 -0.73 15.83
C ALA A 183 10.48 -0.26 15.43
N GLN A 184 10.36 0.90 14.77
CA GLN A 184 9.09 1.43 14.29
C GLN A 184 8.50 0.55 13.18
N LEU A 185 9.32 0.07 12.24
CA LEU A 185 8.86 -0.86 11.19
C LEU A 185 8.41 -2.19 11.81
N LEU A 186 9.19 -2.77 12.73
CA LEU A 186 8.81 -4.02 13.41
C LEU A 186 7.53 -3.88 14.27
N PHE A 187 7.33 -2.73 14.90
CA PHE A 187 6.08 -2.41 15.61
C PHE A 187 4.89 -2.33 14.63
N ASN A 188 5.06 -1.67 13.48
CA ASN A 188 4.01 -1.56 12.47
C ASN A 188 3.61 -2.92 11.87
N GLU A 189 4.58 -3.82 11.69
CA GLU A 189 4.37 -5.21 11.27
C GLU A 189 3.85 -6.14 12.40
N GLY A 190 3.65 -5.61 13.61
CA GLY A 190 2.96 -6.32 14.71
C GLY A 190 3.82 -7.33 15.47
N HIS A 191 5.15 -7.20 15.45
CA HIS A 191 6.05 -8.01 16.30
C HIS A 191 5.81 -7.69 17.79
N SER A 192 6.24 -8.59 18.70
CA SER A 192 6.08 -8.38 20.14
C SER A 192 7.13 -7.41 20.70
N PRO A 193 6.88 -6.72 21.84
CA PRO A 193 7.90 -5.90 22.48
C PRO A 193 9.13 -6.72 22.88
N GLU A 194 8.97 -8.00 23.23
CA GLU A 194 10.07 -8.92 23.54
C GLU A 194 10.94 -9.22 22.31
N ASP A 195 10.32 -9.49 21.16
CA ASP A 195 11.02 -9.77 19.90
C ASP A 195 11.75 -8.53 19.38
N VAL A 196 11.14 -7.34 19.47
CA VAL A 196 11.78 -6.07 19.11
C VAL A 196 12.91 -5.72 20.09
N ALA A 197 12.72 -5.96 21.40
CA ALA A 197 13.80 -5.79 22.39
C ALA A 197 15.01 -6.68 22.08
N LEU A 198 14.75 -7.94 21.70
CA LEU A 198 15.78 -8.90 21.34
C LEU A 198 16.51 -8.49 20.05
N ALA A 199 15.77 -8.05 19.03
CA ALA A 199 16.34 -7.51 17.79
C ALA A 199 17.26 -6.31 18.05
N LEU A 200 16.77 -5.31 18.81
CA LEU A 200 17.54 -4.12 19.19
C LEU A 200 18.82 -4.45 19.97
N LYS A 201 18.76 -5.44 20.86
CA LYS A 201 19.92 -5.92 21.62
C LYS A 201 20.93 -6.66 20.74
N LEU A 202 20.49 -7.53 19.84
CA LEU A 202 21.37 -8.42 19.07
C LEU A 202 21.98 -7.73 17.84
N VAL A 203 21.18 -6.95 17.10
CA VAL A 203 21.62 -6.29 15.84
C VAL A 203 22.31 -4.97 16.13
N TYR A 204 21.76 -4.16 17.04
CA TYR A 204 22.26 -2.81 17.34
C TYR A 204 23.08 -2.71 18.63
N ALA A 205 23.37 -3.85 19.28
CA ALA A 205 24.13 -3.93 20.54
C ALA A 205 23.60 -3.01 21.67
N LEU A 206 22.30 -2.68 21.67
CA LEU A 206 21.74 -1.72 22.62
C LEU A 206 21.64 -2.27 24.04
N LEU A 207 21.91 -1.40 25.01
CA LEU A 207 21.69 -1.66 26.44
C LEU A 207 20.19 -1.60 26.78
N ALA A 208 19.83 -2.13 27.95
CA ALA A 208 18.44 -2.27 28.37
C ALA A 208 17.71 -0.91 28.47
N GLU A 209 18.38 0.12 28.96
CA GLU A 209 17.82 1.47 29.12
C GLU A 209 17.52 2.14 27.78
N ALA A 210 18.44 2.01 26.80
CA ALA A 210 18.25 2.52 25.45
C ALA A 210 17.12 1.78 24.73
N THR A 211 17.13 0.44 24.83
CA THR A 211 16.10 -0.45 24.26
C THR A 211 14.71 -0.10 24.82
N ALA A 212 14.56 0.02 26.14
CA ALA A 212 13.31 0.39 26.78
C ALA A 212 12.83 1.81 26.39
N SER A 213 13.76 2.75 26.15
CA SER A 213 13.38 4.07 25.66
C SER A 213 12.83 4.02 24.23
N ILE A 214 13.46 3.27 23.32
CA ILE A 214 12.98 3.09 21.94
C ILE A 214 11.63 2.39 21.91
N LEU A 215 11.45 1.29 22.66
CA LEU A 215 10.17 0.57 22.72
C LEU A 215 9.00 1.48 23.13
N ARG A 216 9.23 2.36 24.11
CA ARG A 216 8.25 3.37 24.53
C ARG A 216 8.01 4.46 23.48
N ILE A 217 9.01 4.84 22.69
CA ILE A 217 8.87 5.81 21.60
C ILE A 217 7.98 5.25 20.50
N VAL A 218 8.21 4.01 20.06
CA VAL A 218 7.47 3.38 18.95
C VAL A 218 6.05 2.94 19.32
N GLY A 219 5.69 2.96 20.61
CA GLY A 219 4.31 2.82 21.09
C GLY A 219 4.02 1.63 22.01
N TYR A 220 5.03 0.84 22.41
CA TYR A 220 4.82 -0.21 23.40
C TYR A 220 4.53 0.39 24.78
N ALA A 221 3.36 0.05 25.33
CA ALA A 221 3.01 0.42 26.70
C ALA A 221 3.84 -0.39 27.70
N ALA A 222 4.31 0.25 28.77
CA ALA A 222 4.79 -0.46 29.94
C ALA A 222 3.60 -1.21 30.59
N SER A 223 3.77 -2.51 30.82
CA SER A 223 2.81 -3.37 31.53
C SER A 223 3.33 -3.74 32.93
#